data_AF-A0AA88A9I1-F1
#
_entry.id   AF-A0AA88A9I1-F1
#
_cell.length_a   1.000
_cell.length_b   1.000
_cell.length_c   1.000
_cell.angle_alpha   90.00
_cell.angle_beta   90.00
_cell.angle_gamma   90.00
#
_symmetry.space_group_name_H-M   'P 1'
#
loop_
_entity.id
_entity.type
_entity.pdbx_description
1 polymer ?
#
loop_
_entity_poly.entity_id
_entity_poly.type
_entity_poly.pdbx_seq_one_letter_code
_entity_poly.pdbx_strand_id
1 'polypeptide(L)'
;METNNAADPLREQLAIMRNSLFDEKMLNDDFRVLETLEDREQPNFAEQVMNSFFESSDETIAIFEQTLENPTSNFSEFERQLYRLKGSCSGVGACKVRIEADKLEKCIEERDLERAKIVVQQIKKERDTLELRLEPYFQLLRQVEPSRGSQRPKSLRDAN
;
A
#
# COMPACT_ATOMS: atom_id res chain seq x y z
N MET A 1 -28.29 26.08 -17.17
CA MET A 1 -27.23 26.74 -16.39
C MET A 1 -26.46 25.62 -15.72
N GLU A 2 -25.42 25.16 -16.41
CA GLU A 2 -24.60 24.03 -15.99
C GLU A 2 -23.75 24.49 -14.81
N THR A 3 -23.96 23.88 -13.64
CA THR A 3 -23.02 24.03 -12.53
C THR A 3 -21.77 23.24 -12.92
N ASN A 4 -20.82 23.91 -13.58
CA ASN A 4 -19.45 23.41 -13.73
C ASN A 4 -18.87 23.24 -12.33
N ASN A 5 -19.01 22.04 -11.80
CA ASN A 5 -18.52 21.66 -10.49
C ASN A 5 -17.04 21.34 -10.66
N ALA A 6 -16.15 22.18 -10.13
CA ALA A 6 -14.71 21.93 -10.15
C ALA A 6 -14.30 20.58 -9.53
N ALA A 7 -15.23 19.91 -8.84
CA ALA A 7 -15.09 18.55 -8.35
C ALA A 7 -15.10 17.46 -9.46
N ASP A 8 -15.73 17.71 -10.61
CA ASP A 8 -15.85 16.69 -11.67
C ASP A 8 -14.49 16.36 -12.32
N PRO A 9 -13.64 17.34 -12.69
CA PRO A 9 -12.29 17.06 -13.19
C PRO A 9 -11.37 16.39 -12.15
N LEU A 10 -11.49 16.78 -10.86
CA LEU A 10 -10.67 16.18 -9.79
C LEU A 10 -11.09 14.73 -9.50
N ARG A 11 -12.38 14.41 -9.57
CA ARG A 11 -12.91 13.04 -9.47
C ARG A 11 -12.46 12.18 -10.64
N GLU A 12 -12.46 12.73 -11.85
CA GLU A 12 -11.95 12.05 -13.04
C GLU A 12 -10.45 11.76 -12.92
N GLN A 13 -9.66 12.76 -12.52
CA GLN A 13 -8.22 12.58 -12.27
C GLN A 13 -7.95 11.51 -11.20
N LEU A 14 -8.71 11.53 -10.10
CA LEU A 14 -8.61 10.52 -9.04
C LEU A 14 -8.90 9.11 -9.57
N ALA A 15 -9.95 8.95 -10.38
CA ALA A 15 -10.28 7.67 -11.00
C ALA A 15 -9.19 7.19 -11.96
N ILE A 16 -8.62 8.09 -12.77
CA ILE A 16 -7.49 7.76 -13.67
C ILE A 16 -6.28 7.29 -12.86
N MET A 17 -5.90 8.02 -11.81
CA MET A 17 -4.77 7.66 -10.94
C MET A 17 -5.02 6.30 -10.28
N ARG A 18 -6.21 6.10 -9.71
CA ARG A 18 -6.60 4.83 -9.10
C ARG A 18 -6.49 3.69 -10.10
N ASN A 19 -7.12 3.80 -11.27
CA ASN A 19 -7.10 2.75 -12.29
C ASN A 19 -5.68 2.42 -12.75
N SER A 20 -4.80 3.42 -12.88
CA SER A 20 -3.40 3.18 -13.27
C SER A 20 -2.66 2.25 -12.28
N LEU A 21 -2.95 2.33 -10.98
CA LEU A 21 -2.35 1.46 -9.96
C LEU A 21 -2.76 -0.01 -10.16
N PHE A 22 -4.01 -0.25 -10.60
CA PHE A 22 -4.51 -1.60 -10.85
C PHE A 22 -4.07 -2.12 -12.22
N ASP A 23 -4.14 -1.29 -13.27
CA ASP A 23 -3.77 -1.66 -14.63
C ASP A 23 -2.28 -2.00 -14.74
N GLU A 24 -1.43 -1.26 -14.02
CA GLU A 24 0.01 -1.54 -13.91
C GLU A 24 0.32 -2.67 -12.90
N LYS A 25 -0.70 -3.32 -12.33
CA LYS A 25 -0.60 -4.42 -11.36
C LYS A 25 0.26 -4.05 -10.15
N MET A 26 0.16 -2.80 -9.70
CA MET A 26 0.77 -2.38 -8.43
C MET A 26 -0.12 -2.80 -7.25
N LEU A 27 -1.44 -2.69 -7.44
CA LEU A 27 -2.47 -3.08 -6.47
C LEU A 27 -3.45 -4.11 -7.07
N ASN A 28 -4.07 -4.93 -6.21
CA ASN A 28 -5.12 -5.89 -6.57
C ASN A 28 -6.40 -5.67 -5.74
N ASP A 29 -7.36 -6.60 -5.87
CA ASP A 29 -8.65 -6.55 -5.18
C ASP A 29 -8.54 -6.49 -3.64
N ASP A 30 -7.44 -6.93 -3.03
CA ASP A 30 -7.24 -6.80 -1.58
C ASP A 30 -7.18 -5.32 -1.16
N PHE A 31 -6.56 -4.46 -1.97
CA PHE A 31 -6.59 -3.01 -1.74
C PHE A 31 -8.00 -2.43 -1.90
N ARG A 32 -8.81 -2.97 -2.82
CA ARG A 32 -10.21 -2.52 -2.98
C ARG A 32 -11.01 -2.81 -1.73
N VAL A 33 -10.77 -3.96 -1.10
CA VAL A 33 -11.38 -4.29 0.19
C VAL A 33 -10.99 -3.24 1.24
N LEU A 34 -9.72 -2.85 1.33
CA LEU A 34 -9.28 -1.78 2.25
C LEU A 34 -10.02 -0.46 2.01
N GLU A 35 -10.21 -0.06 0.75
CA GLU A 35 -11.00 1.14 0.41
C GLU A 35 -12.46 1.04 0.88
N THR A 36 -13.04 -0.17 0.92
CA THR A 36 -14.42 -0.36 1.41
C THR A 36 -14.57 -0.34 2.92
N LEU A 37 -13.48 -0.54 3.66
CA LEU A 37 -13.47 -0.55 5.13
C LEU A 37 -13.47 0.86 5.72
N GLU A 38 -13.22 1.89 4.92
CA GLU A 38 -13.29 3.28 5.37
C GLU A 38 -14.72 3.70 5.70
N ASP A 39 -14.92 4.17 6.93
CA ASP A 39 -16.18 4.69 7.43
C ASP A 39 -16.02 6.10 8.04
N ARG A 40 -17.11 6.65 8.61
CA ARG A 40 -17.07 7.99 9.22
C ARG A 40 -16.26 8.03 10.51
N GLU A 41 -16.04 6.89 11.17
CA GLU A 41 -15.31 6.78 12.43
C GLU A 41 -13.81 6.57 12.18
N GLN A 42 -13.44 6.02 11.01
CA GLN A 42 -12.06 5.77 10.58
C GLN A 42 -11.80 6.36 9.18
N PRO A 43 -11.75 7.70 9.04
CA PRO A 43 -11.41 8.34 7.77
C PRO A 43 -9.97 8.01 7.35
N ASN A 44 -9.70 7.98 6.04
CA ASN A 44 -8.41 7.67 5.44
C ASN A 44 -7.83 6.31 5.89
N PHE A 45 -8.68 5.32 6.17
CA PHE A 45 -8.25 4.01 6.68
C PHE A 45 -7.25 3.35 5.73
N ALA A 46 -7.52 3.35 4.43
CA ALA A 46 -6.63 2.76 3.43
C ALA A 46 -5.25 3.45 3.41
N GLU A 47 -5.21 4.77 3.56
CA GLU A 47 -3.95 5.52 3.66
C GLU A 47 -3.16 5.14 4.92
N GLN A 48 -3.81 5.08 6.08
CA GLN A 48 -3.16 4.71 7.33
C GLN A 48 -2.56 3.30 7.26
N VAL A 49 -3.31 2.33 6.71
CA VAL A 49 -2.83 0.96 6.52
C VAL A 49 -1.64 0.92 5.57
N MET A 50 -1.67 1.68 4.47
CA MET A 50 -0.53 1.74 3.54
C MET A 50 0.70 2.37 4.19
N ASN A 51 0.56 3.44 4.97
CA ASN A 51 1.67 4.07 5.68
C ASN A 51 2.31 3.10 6.69
N SER A 52 1.50 2.38 7.46
CA SER A 52 2.01 1.32 8.36
C SER A 52 2.70 0.19 7.60
N PHE A 53 2.19 -0.19 6.42
CA PHE A 53 2.88 -1.15 5.55
C PHE A 53 4.26 -0.63 5.14
N PHE A 54 4.35 0.61 4.66
CA PHE A 54 5.59 1.23 4.23
C PHE A 54 6.64 1.29 5.35
N GLU A 55 6.27 1.79 6.53
CA GLU A 55 7.13 1.82 7.71
C GLU A 55 7.65 0.42 8.09
N SER A 56 6.74 -0.56 8.20
CA SER A 56 7.12 -1.93 8.58
C SER A 56 7.99 -2.62 7.51
N SER A 57 7.81 -2.26 6.24
CA SER A 57 8.57 -2.81 5.13
C SER A 57 10.00 -2.27 5.12
N ASP A 58 10.22 -1.00 5.49
CA ASP A 58 11.56 -0.42 5.58
C ASP A 58 12.40 -1.09 6.66
N GLU A 59 11.81 -1.33 7.84
CA GLU A 59 12.45 -2.10 8.92
C GLU A 59 12.82 -3.51 8.44
N THR A 60 11.90 -4.16 7.72
CA THR A 60 12.09 -5.51 7.20
C THR A 60 13.20 -5.58 6.14
N ILE A 61 13.25 -4.62 5.22
CA ILE A 61 14.29 -4.53 4.19
C ILE A 61 15.66 -4.32 4.83
N ALA A 62 15.77 -3.45 5.84
CA ALA A 62 17.03 -3.24 6.56
C ALA A 62 17.54 -4.52 7.24
N ILE A 63 16.64 -5.32 7.83
CA ILE A 63 16.98 -6.64 8.40
C ILE A 63 17.51 -7.59 7.31
N PHE A 64 16.91 -7.58 6.12
CA PHE A 64 17.38 -8.41 5.02
C PHE A 64 18.78 -8.00 4.54
N GLU A 65 19.00 -6.70 4.32
CA GLU A 65 20.31 -6.16 3.93
C GLU A 65 21.38 -6.56 4.95
N GLN A 66 21.13 -6.32 6.24
CA GLN A 66 22.07 -6.67 7.31
C GLN A 66 22.37 -8.17 7.38
N THR A 67 21.34 -9.01 7.26
CA THR A 67 21.51 -10.47 7.34
C THR A 67 22.27 -11.03 6.14
N LEU A 68 22.05 -10.48 4.94
CA LEU A 68 22.75 -10.91 3.73
C LEU A 68 24.21 -10.41 3.67
N GLU A 69 24.55 -9.35 4.38
CA GLU A 69 25.94 -8.94 4.61
C GLU A 69 26.68 -9.86 5.59
N ASN A 70 25.99 -10.34 6.63
CA ASN A 70 26.56 -11.22 7.66
C ASN A 70 25.65 -12.43 7.96
N PRO A 71 25.68 -13.49 7.13
CA PRO A 71 24.70 -14.59 7.17
C PRO A 71 24.78 -15.53 8.38
N THR A 72 25.78 -15.37 9.25
CA THR A 72 26.18 -16.39 10.22
C THR A 72 25.34 -16.44 11.51
N SER A 73 24.44 -15.48 11.76
CA SER A 73 23.72 -15.40 13.05
C SER A 73 22.20 -15.21 13.01
N ASN A 74 21.57 -14.79 11.89
CA ASN A 74 20.19 -14.29 11.93
C ASN A 74 19.21 -14.88 10.89
N PHE A 75 19.52 -16.03 10.28
CA PHE A 75 18.71 -16.55 9.17
C PHE A 75 17.27 -16.95 9.56
N SER A 76 17.04 -17.41 10.80
CA SER A 76 15.68 -17.71 11.28
C SER A 76 14.82 -16.45 11.40
N GLU A 77 15.43 -15.32 11.80
CA GLU A 77 14.72 -14.04 11.85
C GLU A 77 14.46 -13.52 10.44
N PHE A 78 15.42 -13.71 9.51
CA PHE A 78 15.22 -13.39 8.10
C PHE A 78 14.02 -14.11 7.51
N GLU A 79 13.93 -15.44 7.68
CA GLU A 79 12.80 -16.23 7.16
C GLU A 79 11.46 -15.77 7.76
N ARG A 80 11.45 -15.50 9.08
CA ARG A 80 10.26 -14.98 9.76
C ARG A 80 9.83 -13.62 9.20
N GLN A 81 10.77 -12.71 8.97
CA GLN A 81 10.48 -11.39 8.42
C GLN A 81 10.05 -11.46 6.95
N LEU A 82 10.60 -12.40 6.17
CA LEU A 82 10.14 -12.67 4.81
C LEU A 82 8.68 -13.15 4.80
N TYR A 83 8.33 -14.10 5.66
CA TYR A 83 6.94 -14.56 5.78
C TYR A 83 5.99 -13.43 6.17
N ARG A 84 6.41 -12.58 7.12
CA ARG A 84 5.64 -11.39 7.54
C ARG A 84 5.45 -10.41 6.39
N LEU A 85 6.52 -10.07 5.66
CA LEU A 85 6.44 -9.17 4.50
C LEU A 85 5.48 -9.70 3.45
N LYS A 86 5.55 -11.00 3.12
CA LYS A 86 4.63 -11.65 2.17
C LYS A 86 3.18 -11.52 2.63
N GLY A 87 2.92 -11.78 3.91
CA GLY A 87 1.60 -11.63 4.53
C GLY A 87 1.09 -10.19 4.47
N SER A 88 1.94 -9.21 4.83
CA SER A 88 1.59 -7.79 4.75
C SER A 88 1.29 -7.35 3.32
N CYS A 89 2.09 -7.79 2.33
CA CYS A 89 1.84 -7.48 0.93
C CYS A 89 0.48 -8.01 0.46
N SER A 90 0.11 -9.23 0.86
CA SER A 90 -1.21 -9.80 0.57
C SER A 90 -2.32 -9.04 1.29
N GLY A 91 -2.11 -8.63 2.54
CA GLY A 91 -3.11 -7.87 3.30
C GLY A 91 -3.41 -6.47 2.73
N VAL A 92 -2.44 -5.84 2.06
CA VAL A 92 -2.59 -4.51 1.46
C VAL A 92 -2.71 -4.51 -0.06
N GLY A 93 -2.65 -5.68 -0.69
CA GLY A 93 -2.71 -5.83 -2.14
C GLY A 93 -1.47 -5.39 -2.92
N ALA A 94 -0.31 -5.24 -2.27
CA ALA A 94 0.94 -4.80 -2.88
C ALA A 94 1.57 -5.91 -3.77
N CYS A 95 1.17 -5.94 -5.04
CA CYS A 95 1.45 -7.06 -5.94
C CYS A 95 2.92 -7.19 -6.34
N LYS A 96 3.56 -6.10 -6.76
CA LYS A 96 4.96 -6.15 -7.24
C LYS A 96 5.93 -6.49 -6.12
N VAL A 97 5.72 -5.89 -4.93
CA VAL A 97 6.50 -6.22 -3.73
C VAL A 97 6.32 -7.70 -3.36
N ARG A 98 5.08 -8.22 -3.39
CA ARG A 98 4.79 -9.65 -3.16
C ARG A 98 5.56 -10.57 -4.10
N ILE A 99 5.62 -10.23 -5.39
CA ILE A 99 6.32 -11.02 -6.42
C ILE A 99 7.82 -11.06 -6.15
N GLU A 100 8.43 -9.93 -5.79
CA GLU A 100 9.86 -9.91 -5.47
C GLU A 100 10.16 -10.65 -4.16
N ALA A 101 9.25 -10.60 -3.17
CA ALA A 101 9.37 -11.41 -1.96
C ALA A 101 9.31 -12.93 -2.24
N ASP A 102 8.46 -13.38 -3.19
CA ASP A 102 8.48 -14.79 -3.63
C ASP A 102 9.78 -15.18 -4.33
N LYS A 103 10.39 -14.26 -5.09
CA LYS A 103 11.71 -14.50 -5.69
C LYS A 103 12.80 -14.58 -4.63
N LEU A 104 12.72 -13.76 -3.58
CA LEU A 104 13.67 -13.78 -2.48
C LEU A 104 13.65 -15.13 -1.78
N GLU A 105 12.46 -15.64 -1.46
CA GLU A 105 12.28 -16.98 -0.88
C GLU A 105 12.97 -18.06 -1.71
N LYS A 106 12.79 -18.05 -3.03
CA LYS A 106 13.47 -19.00 -3.93
C LYS A 106 14.99 -18.87 -3.90
N CYS A 107 15.53 -17.65 -3.86
CA CYS A 107 16.97 -17.45 -3.77
C CYS A 107 17.54 -18.01 -2.47
N ILE A 108 16.78 -17.89 -1.38
CA ILE A 108 17.12 -18.43 -0.06
C ILE A 108 17.08 -19.95 -0.05
N GLU A 109 16.06 -20.57 -0.64
CA GLU A 109 15.97 -22.02 -0.83
C GLU A 109 17.14 -22.56 -1.67
N GLU A 110 17.54 -21.84 -2.72
CA GLU A 110 18.67 -22.16 -3.60
C GLU A 110 20.04 -21.82 -2.97
N ARG A 111 20.07 -21.17 -1.79
CA ARG A 111 21.27 -20.64 -1.12
C ARG A 111 22.07 -19.65 -1.99
N ASP A 112 21.42 -18.96 -2.90
CA ASP A 112 22.01 -17.94 -3.77
C ASP A 112 21.93 -16.56 -3.11
N LEU A 113 22.90 -16.27 -2.24
CA LEU A 113 22.94 -15.03 -1.46
C LEU A 113 23.24 -13.79 -2.32
N GLU A 114 23.99 -13.94 -3.41
CA GLU A 114 24.30 -12.82 -4.31
C GLU A 114 23.04 -12.40 -5.09
N ARG A 115 22.28 -13.37 -5.59
CA ARG A 115 20.97 -13.10 -6.19
C ARG A 115 19.97 -12.57 -5.16
N ALA A 116 19.98 -13.09 -3.93
CA ALA A 116 19.12 -12.59 -2.86
C ALA A 116 19.34 -11.09 -2.60
N LYS A 117 20.60 -10.62 -2.55
CA LYS A 117 20.92 -9.18 -2.40
C LYS A 117 20.31 -8.34 -3.52
N ILE A 118 20.41 -8.81 -4.77
CA ILE A 118 19.79 -8.13 -5.93
C ILE A 118 18.27 -8.05 -5.78
N VAL A 119 17.63 -9.16 -5.36
CA VAL A 119 16.18 -9.19 -5.16
C VAL A 119 15.74 -8.26 -4.03
N VAL A 120 16.51 -8.14 -2.94
CA VAL A 120 16.21 -7.19 -1.85
C VAL A 120 16.22 -5.75 -2.34
N GLN A 121 17.17 -5.37 -3.20
CA GLN A 121 17.16 -4.05 -3.83
C GLN A 121 15.94 -3.86 -4.75
N GLN A 122 15.48 -4.92 -5.40
CA GLN A 122 14.27 -4.88 -6.23
C GLN A 122 12.99 -4.77 -5.38
N ILE A 123 12.91 -5.43 -4.22
CA ILE A 123 11.82 -5.25 -3.23
C ILE A 123 11.74 -3.78 -2.82
N LYS A 124 12.87 -3.19 -2.42
CA LYS A 124 12.97 -1.78 -2.02
C LYS A 124 12.48 -0.85 -3.12
N LYS A 125 12.97 -1.05 -4.35
CA LYS A 125 12.55 -0.27 -5.52
C LYS A 125 11.04 -0.34 -5.78
N GLU A 126 10.45 -1.54 -5.74
CA GLU A 126 9.00 -1.68 -5.99
C GLU A 126 8.17 -1.08 -4.86
N ARG A 127 8.62 -1.19 -3.61
CA ARG A 127 8.02 -0.54 -2.44
C ARG A 127 8.06 0.99 -2.57
N ASP A 128 9.22 1.57 -2.83
CA ASP A 128 9.40 3.02 -3.01
C ASP A 128 8.57 3.55 -4.18
N THR A 129 8.51 2.78 -5.28
CA THR A 129 7.68 3.13 -6.44
C THR A 129 6.20 3.12 -6.08
N LEU A 130 5.75 2.15 -5.27
CA LEU A 130 4.37 2.08 -4.80
C LEU A 130 4.01 3.27 -3.89
N GLU A 131 4.88 3.61 -2.94
CA GLU A 131 4.71 4.77 -2.05
C GLU A 131 4.60 6.07 -2.84
N LEU A 132 5.55 6.31 -3.75
CA LEU A 132 5.58 7.50 -4.61
C LEU A 132 4.32 7.64 -5.48
N ARG A 133 3.74 6.52 -5.93
CA ARG A 133 2.53 6.52 -6.76
C ARG A 133 1.25 6.73 -5.93
N LEU A 134 1.25 6.28 -4.68
CA LEU A 134 0.10 6.40 -3.78
C LEU A 134 0.02 7.75 -3.07
N GLU A 135 1.14 8.38 -2.77
CA GLU A 135 1.18 9.70 -2.12
C GLU A 135 0.29 10.75 -2.83
N PRO A 136 0.45 11.03 -4.14
CA PRO A 136 -0.40 12.02 -4.82
C PRO A 136 -1.85 11.54 -4.95
N TYR A 137 -2.10 10.23 -4.99
CA TYR A 137 -3.45 9.66 -5.02
C TYR A 137 -4.18 9.97 -3.71
N PHE A 138 -3.57 9.70 -2.55
CA PHE A 138 -4.17 10.01 -1.25
C PHE A 138 -4.31 11.52 -1.03
N GLN A 139 -3.33 12.33 -1.47
CA GLN A 139 -3.44 13.79 -1.43
C GLN A 139 -4.66 14.32 -2.21
N LEU A 140 -4.94 13.77 -3.39
CA LEU A 140 -6.10 14.14 -4.18
C LEU A 140 -7.41 13.59 -3.58
N LEU A 141 -7.38 12.37 -3.03
CA LEU A 141 -8.52 11.76 -2.36
C LEU A 141 -9.04 12.64 -1.21
N ARG A 142 -8.13 13.17 -0.37
CA ARG A 142 -8.47 14.12 0.71
C ARG A 142 -9.08 15.43 0.22
N GLN A 143 -8.72 15.89 -0.98
CA GLN A 143 -9.27 17.13 -1.58
C GLN A 143 -10.67 16.92 -2.16
N VAL A 144 -10.91 15.75 -2.75
CA VAL A 144 -12.18 15.40 -3.41
C VAL A 144 -13.23 14.92 -2.40
N GLU A 145 -12.78 14.27 -1.34
CA GLU A 145 -13.61 13.78 -0.25
C GLU A 145 -13.18 14.41 1.09
N PRO A 146 -13.33 15.75 1.25
CA PRO A 146 -13.01 16.42 2.51
C PRO A 146 -14.06 16.01 3.53
N SER A 147 -13.80 14.90 4.21
CA SER A 147 -14.58 14.36 5.31
C SER A 147 -16.07 14.16 4.98
N ARG A 148 -16.50 12.90 4.82
CA ARG A 148 -17.92 12.49 4.91
C ARG A 148 -18.63 12.93 6.23
N GLY A 149 -17.93 13.63 7.13
CA GLY A 149 -18.41 14.18 8.40
C GLY A 149 -19.14 15.53 8.36
N SER A 150 -19.33 16.19 7.21
CA SER A 150 -20.04 17.49 7.15
C SER A 150 -21.38 17.48 6.40
N GLN A 151 -22.05 16.33 6.28
CA GLN A 151 -23.49 16.37 5.98
C GLN A 151 -24.25 16.78 7.24
N ARG A 152 -24.73 18.03 7.26
CA ARG A 152 -25.67 18.59 8.25
C ARG A 152 -26.74 17.55 8.63
N PRO A 153 -27.06 17.35 9.92
CA PRO A 153 -28.19 16.51 10.28
C PRO A 153 -29.46 17.08 9.64
N LYS A 154 -30.19 16.24 8.90
CA LYS A 154 -31.59 16.54 8.59
C LYS A 154 -32.30 16.64 9.93
N SER A 155 -32.69 17.84 10.31
CA SER A 155 -33.62 18.10 11.40
C SER A 155 -34.93 17.38 11.07
N LEU A 156 -35.07 16.15 11.57
CA LEU A 156 -36.36 15.48 11.72
C LEU A 156 -36.94 15.97 13.05
N ARG A 157 -37.81 16.99 12.99
CA ARG A 157 -38.80 17.30 14.02
C ARG A 157 -39.84 18.30 13.50
N ASP A 158 -40.55 17.89 12.46
CA ASP A 158 -41.98 18.17 12.31
C ASP A 158 -42.71 16.85 12.57
N ALA A 159 -42.99 16.56 13.85
CA ALA A 159 -43.95 15.55 14.30
C ALA A 159 -44.03 15.58 15.83
N ASN A 160 -44.77 16.55 16.39
CA ASN A 160 -45.92 16.32 17.26
C ASN A 160 -46.58 17.66 17.62
#